data_AF-A0A5J4W3W3-F1
#
_entry.id   AF-A0A5J4W3W3-F1
#
_cell.length_a   1.000
_cell.length_b   1.000
_cell.length_c   1.000
_cell.angle_alpha   90.00
_cell.angle_beta   90.00
_cell.angle_gamma   90.00
#
_symmetry.space_group_name_H-M   'P 1'
#
loop_
_entity.id
_entity.type
_entity.pdbx_description
1 polymer ?
#
loop_
_entity_poly.entity_id
_entity_poly.type
_entity_poly.pdbx_seq_one_letter_code
_entity_poly.pdbx_strand_id
1 'polypeptide(L)'
;MALLGERPDIHVVNAMAWLNDLGGKTRKSNLIALKTHTSAVLGQFSKMPNISDSPLIKQFTRCLNLNNDSKARYNVIWNIQKLFDHISNSTFSSPEQIQMKAIALLVSFSAARMTELSRMTMKDLHSSQNNTLIIATIIKKGNKIRNETITINRIKNQQCPAKALQSWIQSRVKINIQEESLFWYFKKHTIPSSHYCSQTVTTIIHQFEIYSPYNGLSIRHATMTKLRASGASVLEVNAFSCYILTSTVVDAFYYRPIQRDLGSLLIKSVRPNKRPGQFKTQSLRLAYKNSKSNLNAMMQFKSCKPMRIKTQQHRQLTKSFKKSAEKQRRFQTFLGLASLFDPDMTYTASKQQFIDVMSLP
;
A
#
# COMPACT_ATOMS: atom_id res chain seq x y z
N MET A 1 -32.92 14.23 12.40
CA MET A 1 -32.29 13.37 11.38
C MET A 1 -32.18 11.98 11.97
N ALA A 2 -33.09 11.06 11.63
CA ALA A 2 -33.17 9.73 12.22
C ALA A 2 -32.04 8.84 11.69
N LEU A 3 -30.94 8.75 12.43
CA LEU A 3 -29.78 7.90 12.13
C LEU A 3 -30.02 6.50 12.72
N LEU A 4 -30.63 5.64 11.92
CA LEU A 4 -30.69 4.17 11.93
C LEU A 4 -32.03 3.81 11.29
N GLY A 5 -32.02 3.12 10.15
CA GLY A 5 -33.25 2.59 9.55
C GLY A 5 -34.05 1.83 10.61
N GLU A 6 -35.37 1.97 10.58
CA GLU A 6 -36.36 1.76 11.66
C GLU A 6 -36.40 0.38 12.35
N ARG A 7 -35.42 -0.51 12.10
CA ARG A 7 -35.44 -1.91 12.52
C ARG A 7 -34.06 -2.39 13.00
N PRO A 8 -33.57 -1.92 14.17
CA PRO A 8 -32.33 -2.43 14.76
C PRO A 8 -32.36 -3.95 14.96
N ASP A 9 -33.54 -4.53 15.20
CA ASP A 9 -33.80 -5.96 15.28
C ASP A 9 -33.33 -6.73 14.03
N ILE A 10 -33.50 -6.18 12.83
CA ILE A 10 -33.04 -6.83 11.57
C ILE A 10 -31.51 -6.93 11.55
N HIS A 11 -30.81 -5.90 12.00
CA HIS A 11 -29.34 -5.92 12.05
C HIS A 11 -28.82 -6.93 13.08
N VAL A 12 -29.49 -7.06 14.23
CA VAL A 12 -29.14 -8.10 15.23
C VAL A 12 -29.38 -9.49 14.65
N VAL A 13 -30.52 -9.71 13.99
CA VAL A 13 -30.85 -10.99 13.34
C VAL A 13 -29.83 -11.34 12.26
N ASN A 14 -29.41 -10.39 11.44
CA ASN A 14 -28.38 -10.59 10.42
C ASN A 14 -27.02 -10.97 11.05
N ALA A 15 -26.63 -10.31 12.14
CA ALA A 15 -25.39 -10.65 12.86
C ALA A 15 -25.46 -12.05 13.50
N MET A 16 -26.62 -12.42 14.07
CA MET A 16 -26.86 -13.75 14.61
C MET A 16 -26.84 -14.82 13.52
N ALA A 17 -27.46 -14.57 12.37
CA ALA A 17 -27.44 -15.48 11.21
C ALA A 17 -26.00 -15.69 10.69
N TRP A 18 -25.22 -14.60 10.59
CA TRP A 18 -23.82 -14.70 10.21
C TRP A 18 -22.99 -15.53 11.20
N LEU A 19 -23.15 -15.29 12.51
CA LEU A 19 -22.47 -16.04 13.55
C LEU A 19 -22.89 -17.52 13.58
N ASN A 20 -24.14 -17.79 13.24
CA ASN A 20 -24.70 -19.12 13.10
C ASN A 20 -24.06 -19.89 11.94
N ASP A 21 -23.82 -19.22 10.81
CA ASP A 21 -23.18 -19.75 9.61
C ASP A 21 -21.67 -20.00 9.76
N LEU A 22 -21.02 -19.40 10.77
CA LEU A 22 -19.62 -19.69 11.11
C LEU A 22 -19.44 -21.05 11.83
N GLY A 23 -20.51 -21.60 12.40
CA GLY A 23 -20.46 -22.90 13.08
C GLY A 23 -19.56 -22.92 14.33
N GLY A 24 -19.06 -24.12 14.68
CA GLY A 24 -18.10 -24.32 15.78
C GLY A 24 -18.71 -24.75 17.12
N LYS A 25 -17.85 -25.30 18.00
CA LYS A 25 -18.24 -25.86 19.32
C LYS A 25 -18.85 -24.81 20.26
N THR A 26 -18.53 -23.53 20.08
CA THR A 26 -19.02 -22.40 20.89
C THR A 26 -20.17 -21.63 20.23
N ARG A 27 -20.77 -22.15 19.14
CA ARG A 27 -21.85 -21.45 18.41
C ARG A 27 -22.99 -21.01 19.32
N LYS A 28 -23.50 -21.93 20.14
CA LYS A 28 -24.65 -21.67 21.03
C LYS A 28 -24.31 -20.59 22.07
N SER A 29 -23.16 -20.68 22.73
CA SER A 29 -22.72 -19.67 23.71
C SER A 29 -22.48 -18.31 23.05
N ASN A 30 -21.94 -18.28 21.84
CA ASN A 30 -21.68 -17.04 21.10
C ASN A 30 -22.98 -16.35 20.66
N LEU A 31 -24.00 -17.10 20.21
CA LEU A 31 -25.31 -16.56 19.89
C LEU A 31 -26.03 -16.00 21.13
N ILE A 32 -25.95 -16.70 22.27
CA ILE A 32 -26.49 -16.22 23.54
C ILE A 32 -25.77 -14.93 23.98
N ALA A 33 -24.43 -14.91 23.93
CA ALA A 33 -23.66 -13.74 24.29
C ALA A 33 -24.00 -12.54 23.39
N LEU A 34 -24.09 -12.74 22.07
CA LEU A 34 -24.47 -11.68 21.13
C LEU A 34 -25.86 -11.13 21.45
N LYS A 35 -26.87 -11.99 21.63
CA LYS A 35 -28.23 -11.55 22.01
C LYS A 35 -28.20 -10.72 23.30
N THR A 36 -27.58 -11.24 24.36
CA THR A 36 -27.54 -10.58 25.67
C THR A 36 -26.82 -9.24 25.62
N HIS A 37 -25.63 -9.21 25.02
CA HIS A 37 -24.83 -7.99 24.94
C HIS A 37 -25.50 -6.96 24.03
N THR A 38 -26.06 -7.36 22.89
CA THR A 38 -26.75 -6.43 22.00
C THR A 38 -28.00 -5.84 22.64
N SER A 39 -28.81 -6.62 23.38
CA SER A 39 -29.95 -6.08 24.13
C SER A 39 -29.52 -5.05 25.19
N ALA A 40 -28.45 -5.35 25.95
CA ALA A 40 -27.92 -4.41 26.94
C ALA A 40 -27.37 -3.13 26.29
N VAL A 41 -26.65 -3.28 25.18
CA VAL A 41 -26.04 -2.17 24.43
C VAL A 41 -27.10 -1.28 23.76
N LEU A 42 -28.13 -1.87 23.14
CA LEU A 42 -29.24 -1.10 22.57
C LEU A 42 -30.00 -0.30 23.64
N GLY A 43 -30.19 -0.87 24.83
CA GLY A 43 -30.80 -0.16 25.96
C GLY A 43 -29.94 0.96 26.54
N GLN A 44 -28.61 0.87 26.43
CA GLN A 44 -27.69 1.94 26.84
C GLN A 44 -27.58 3.03 25.76
N PHE A 45 -27.53 2.64 24.49
CA PHE A 45 -27.39 3.56 23.36
C PHE A 45 -28.68 4.28 22.99
N SER A 46 -29.87 3.75 23.33
CA SER A 46 -31.13 4.49 23.19
C SER A 46 -31.17 5.80 24.00
N LYS A 47 -30.30 5.92 25.01
CA LYS A 47 -30.12 7.12 25.84
C LYS A 47 -29.03 8.06 25.33
N MET A 48 -28.31 7.69 24.27
CA MET A 48 -27.25 8.49 23.68
C MET A 48 -27.73 9.12 22.37
N PRO A 49 -27.71 10.46 22.22
CA PRO A 49 -28.17 11.13 21.01
C PRO A 49 -27.29 10.82 19.80
N ASN A 50 -26.00 10.54 20.02
CA ASN A 50 -25.07 10.13 18.98
C ASN A 50 -24.08 9.07 19.51
N ILE A 51 -24.26 7.83 19.07
CA ILE A 51 -23.42 6.69 19.49
C ILE A 51 -21.96 6.88 19.05
N SER A 52 -21.73 7.56 17.92
CA SER A 52 -20.37 7.81 17.41
C SER A 52 -19.52 8.69 18.32
N ASP A 53 -20.17 9.43 19.25
CA ASP A 53 -19.47 10.27 20.21
C ASP A 53 -18.93 9.53 21.43
N SER A 54 -19.33 8.27 21.64
CA SER A 54 -18.85 7.44 22.75
C SER A 54 -17.31 7.37 22.76
N PRO A 55 -16.63 7.66 23.89
CA PRO A 55 -15.18 7.54 24.02
C PRO A 55 -14.67 6.13 23.71
N LEU A 56 -15.43 5.10 24.06
CA LEU A 56 -15.10 3.70 23.76
C LEU A 56 -15.20 3.41 22.27
N ILE A 57 -16.24 3.91 21.60
CA ILE A 57 -16.37 3.80 20.13
C ILE A 57 -15.23 4.56 19.47
N LYS A 58 -14.96 5.82 19.86
CA LYS A 58 -13.83 6.60 19.34
C LYS A 58 -12.48 5.91 19.55
N GLN A 59 -12.26 5.30 20.72
CA GLN A 59 -11.03 4.57 21.02
C GLN A 59 -10.93 3.27 20.20
N PHE A 60 -12.02 2.51 20.07
CA PHE A 60 -12.08 1.30 19.26
C PHE A 60 -11.88 1.59 17.77
N THR A 61 -12.59 2.59 17.23
CA THR A 61 -12.44 3.09 15.86
C THR A 61 -11.03 3.61 15.59
N ARG A 62 -10.37 4.25 16.58
CA ARG A 62 -8.93 4.60 16.52
C ARG A 62 -8.03 3.36 16.51
N CYS A 63 -8.29 2.38 17.38
CA CYS A 63 -7.51 1.12 17.42
C CYS A 63 -7.61 0.33 16.12
N LEU A 64 -8.76 0.39 15.43
CA LEU A 64 -8.97 -0.23 14.12
C LEU A 64 -8.57 0.68 12.95
N ASN A 65 -8.00 1.86 13.19
CA ASN A 65 -7.68 2.88 12.18
C ASN A 65 -8.88 3.31 11.29
N LEU A 66 -10.11 3.05 11.71
CA LEU A 66 -11.32 3.41 10.97
C LEU A 66 -11.57 4.94 10.93
N ASN A 67 -10.93 5.70 11.82
CA ASN A 67 -10.97 7.18 11.84
C ASN A 67 -9.89 7.84 10.98
N ASN A 68 -8.99 7.06 10.36
CA ASN A 68 -8.08 7.62 9.37
C ASN A 68 -8.83 7.72 8.05
N ASP A 69 -9.60 8.80 7.89
CA ASP A 69 -9.70 9.46 6.59
C ASP A 69 -8.28 9.95 6.26
N SER A 70 -7.39 9.02 5.89
CA SER A 70 -6.17 9.39 5.24
C SER A 70 -6.61 10.26 4.07
N LYS A 71 -6.15 11.52 4.01
CA LYS A 71 -6.29 12.37 2.83
C LYS A 71 -5.37 11.80 1.74
N ALA A 72 -5.70 10.59 1.34
CA ALA A 72 -5.11 9.87 0.26
C ALA A 72 -5.09 10.79 -0.94
N ARG A 73 -3.96 10.85 -1.64
CA ARG A 73 -3.94 11.57 -2.92
C ARG A 73 -4.91 10.95 -3.92
N TYR A 74 -5.06 9.63 -3.86
CA TYR A 74 -5.87 8.84 -4.78
C TYR A 74 -6.84 7.95 -4.00
N ASN A 75 -8.11 7.98 -4.37
CA ASN A 75 -9.14 7.09 -3.80
C ASN A 75 -9.10 5.70 -4.45
N VAL A 76 -8.77 5.66 -5.75
CA VAL A 76 -8.53 4.46 -6.56
C VAL A 76 -7.20 4.62 -7.28
N ILE A 77 -6.59 3.53 -7.70
CA ILE A 77 -5.33 3.56 -8.47
C ILE A 77 -5.43 2.73 -9.74
N TRP A 78 -4.73 3.12 -10.80
CA TRP A 78 -4.68 2.36 -12.04
C TRP A 78 -3.88 1.06 -11.89
N ASN A 79 -4.15 0.08 -12.76
CA ASN A 79 -3.43 -1.20 -12.77
C ASN A 79 -2.06 -1.04 -13.44
N ILE A 80 -0.98 -1.23 -12.68
CA ILE A 80 0.41 -1.15 -13.17
C ILE A 80 0.68 -2.08 -14.35
N GLN A 81 -0.06 -3.19 -14.47
CA GLN A 81 0.08 -4.14 -15.58
C GLN A 81 -0.16 -3.48 -16.95
N LYS A 82 -1.06 -2.49 -17.03
CA LYS A 82 -1.30 -1.74 -18.28
C LYS A 82 -0.03 -1.07 -18.82
N LEU A 83 0.81 -0.54 -17.92
CA LEU A 83 2.10 0.04 -18.29
C LEU A 83 3.04 -1.04 -18.84
N PHE A 84 3.11 -2.20 -18.20
CA PHE A 84 4.01 -3.28 -18.62
C PHE A 84 3.59 -3.94 -19.92
N ASP A 85 2.29 -4.18 -20.10
CA ASP A 85 1.73 -4.70 -21.35
C ASP A 85 2.06 -3.77 -22.50
N HIS A 86 1.86 -2.46 -22.30
CA HIS A 86 2.18 -1.48 -23.31
C HIS A 86 3.69 -1.40 -23.60
N ILE A 87 4.55 -1.37 -22.57
CA ILE A 87 6.01 -1.37 -22.76
C ILE A 87 6.48 -2.59 -23.55
N SER A 88 5.77 -3.72 -23.46
CA SER A 88 6.09 -4.96 -24.18
C SER A 88 5.60 -4.94 -25.63
N ASN A 89 4.56 -4.16 -25.92
CA ASN A 89 3.95 -4.06 -27.24
C ASN A 89 4.47 -2.84 -28.05
N SER A 90 5.29 -2.00 -27.44
CA SER A 90 5.76 -0.74 -28.04
C SER A 90 7.27 -0.70 -28.26
N THR A 91 7.67 -0.09 -29.37
CA THR A 91 9.06 0.16 -29.73
C THR A 91 9.50 1.55 -29.26
N PHE A 92 10.65 1.63 -28.60
CA PHE A 92 11.25 2.88 -28.12
C PHE A 92 12.55 3.11 -28.88
N SER A 93 12.54 4.05 -29.83
CA SER A 93 13.62 4.20 -30.81
C SER A 93 14.45 5.46 -30.59
N SER A 94 13.82 6.57 -30.17
CA SER A 94 14.57 7.80 -29.90
C SER A 94 15.29 7.74 -28.55
N PRO A 95 16.43 8.45 -28.37
CA PRO A 95 17.12 8.52 -27.08
C PRO A 95 16.20 8.96 -25.93
N GLU A 96 15.32 9.94 -26.18
CA GLU A 96 14.34 10.39 -25.21
C GLU A 96 13.37 9.26 -24.84
N GLN A 97 12.80 8.54 -25.81
CA GLN A 97 11.92 7.40 -25.57
C GLN A 97 12.59 6.27 -24.79
N ILE A 98 13.84 5.93 -25.14
CA ILE A 98 14.62 4.92 -24.43
C ILE A 98 14.82 5.34 -22.97
N GLN A 99 15.13 6.61 -22.72
CA GLN A 99 15.21 7.17 -21.38
C GLN A 99 13.87 7.07 -20.64
N MET A 100 12.75 7.43 -21.28
CA MET A 100 11.42 7.36 -20.66
C MET A 100 11.09 5.93 -20.19
N LYS A 101 11.36 4.93 -21.03
CA LYS A 101 11.19 3.51 -20.68
C LYS A 101 12.08 3.13 -19.50
N ALA A 102 13.35 3.51 -19.51
CA ALA A 102 14.28 3.22 -18.42
C ALA A 102 13.82 3.83 -17.09
N ILE A 103 13.41 5.10 -17.10
CA ILE A 103 12.87 5.80 -15.92
C ILE A 103 11.61 5.10 -15.39
N ALA A 104 10.64 4.80 -16.27
CA ALA A 104 9.38 4.20 -15.85
C ALA A 104 9.54 2.80 -15.23
N LEU A 105 10.39 1.96 -15.83
CA LEU A 105 10.70 0.64 -15.29
C LEU A 105 11.52 0.76 -13.99
N LEU A 106 12.52 1.64 -13.94
CA LEU A 106 13.30 1.84 -12.72
C LEU A 106 12.41 2.24 -11.54
N VAL A 107 11.51 3.20 -11.72
CA VAL A 107 10.59 3.62 -10.64
C VAL A 107 9.61 2.50 -10.28
N SER A 108 9.08 1.76 -11.26
CA SER A 108 8.18 0.62 -11.01
C SER A 108 8.83 -0.49 -10.21
N PHE A 109 10.10 -0.82 -10.48
CA PHE A 109 10.78 -1.94 -9.86
C PHE A 109 11.61 -1.59 -8.61
N SER A 110 11.69 -0.30 -8.25
CA SER A 110 12.39 0.16 -7.04
C SER A 110 11.54 0.98 -6.08
N ALA A 111 10.38 1.47 -6.53
CA ALA A 111 9.62 2.51 -5.86
C ALA A 111 10.46 3.73 -5.43
N ALA A 112 11.56 4.03 -6.15
CA ALA A 112 12.39 5.19 -5.91
C ALA A 112 11.58 6.50 -6.00
N ARG A 113 11.95 7.50 -5.21
CA ARG A 113 11.33 8.83 -5.30
C ARG A 113 11.87 9.59 -6.51
N MET A 114 11.10 10.50 -7.09
CA MET A 114 11.57 11.34 -8.19
C MET A 114 12.80 12.19 -7.81
N THR A 115 12.92 12.57 -6.54
CA THR A 115 14.09 13.28 -6.00
C THR A 115 15.32 12.40 -5.83
N GLU A 116 15.13 11.09 -5.61
CA GLU A 116 16.23 10.11 -5.61
C GLU A 116 16.69 9.90 -7.06
N LEU A 117 15.73 9.69 -7.97
CA LEU A 117 15.97 9.49 -9.39
C LEU A 117 16.74 10.64 -10.04
N SER A 118 16.34 11.89 -9.78
CA SER A 118 17.00 13.08 -10.36
C SER A 118 18.40 13.35 -9.82
N ARG A 119 18.83 12.62 -8.78
CA ARG A 119 20.15 12.76 -8.16
C ARG A 119 21.09 11.60 -8.51
N MET A 120 20.59 10.56 -9.18
CA MET A 120 21.43 9.44 -9.59
C MET A 120 22.45 9.90 -10.64
N THR A 121 23.67 9.44 -10.47
CA THR A 121 24.80 9.70 -11.36
C THR A 121 25.31 8.40 -11.97
N MET A 122 26.13 8.52 -13.01
CA MET A 122 26.81 7.38 -13.62
C MET A 122 27.74 6.64 -12.64
N LYS A 123 28.29 7.34 -11.63
CA LYS A 123 29.16 6.78 -10.60
C LYS A 123 28.43 5.89 -9.60
N ASP A 124 27.12 6.12 -9.43
CA ASP A 124 26.28 5.35 -8.51
C ASP A 124 25.94 3.94 -9.05
N LEU A 125 26.24 3.68 -10.33
CA LEU A 125 25.96 2.43 -10.99
C LEU A 125 27.09 1.42 -10.77
N HIS A 126 26.75 0.30 -10.16
CA HIS A 126 27.66 -0.83 -10.00
C HIS A 126 27.06 -2.07 -10.67
N SER A 127 27.83 -2.68 -11.56
CA SER A 127 27.48 -4.00 -12.10
C SER A 127 28.09 -5.07 -11.21
N SER A 128 27.27 -5.94 -10.64
CA SER A 128 27.77 -7.12 -9.92
C SER A 128 27.97 -8.28 -10.90
N GLN A 129 28.90 -9.18 -10.56
CA GLN A 129 29.23 -10.40 -11.32
C GLN A 129 28.00 -11.31 -11.56
N ASN A 130 26.92 -11.16 -10.79
CA ASN A 130 25.76 -12.04 -10.77
C ASN A 130 24.51 -11.49 -11.48
N ASN A 131 24.65 -10.86 -12.66
CA ASN A 131 23.49 -10.49 -13.48
C ASN A 131 22.53 -9.49 -12.77
N THR A 132 23.03 -8.75 -11.78
CA THR A 132 22.28 -7.74 -11.01
C THR A 132 22.91 -6.36 -11.20
N LEU A 133 22.06 -5.37 -11.44
CA LEU A 133 22.44 -3.97 -11.42
C LEU A 133 22.21 -3.41 -10.02
N ILE A 134 23.22 -2.75 -9.46
CA ILE A 134 23.17 -2.13 -8.15
C ILE A 134 23.29 -0.61 -8.37
N ILE A 135 22.37 0.15 -7.77
CA ILE A 135 22.37 1.61 -7.83
C ILE A 135 22.44 2.15 -6.41
N ALA A 136 23.53 2.84 -6.07
CA ALA A 136 23.62 3.58 -4.82
C ALA A 136 22.68 4.79 -4.87
N THR A 137 21.95 5.06 -3.79
CA THR A 137 21.08 6.23 -3.72
C THR A 137 21.07 6.85 -2.34
N ILE A 138 20.70 8.12 -2.28
CA ILE A 138 20.70 8.90 -1.05
C ILE A 138 19.30 9.47 -0.82
N ILE A 139 18.68 9.05 0.28
CA ILE A 139 17.42 9.60 0.76
C ILE A 139 17.74 10.73 1.75
N LYS A 140 17.41 11.96 1.36
CA LYS A 140 17.50 13.14 2.24
C LYS A 140 16.10 13.50 2.75
N LYS A 141 15.91 13.50 4.07
CA LYS A 141 14.66 13.95 4.73
C LYS A 141 15.00 14.93 5.86
N GLY A 142 14.82 16.22 5.60
CA GLY A 142 15.34 17.27 6.47
C GLY A 142 16.86 17.14 6.59
N ASN A 143 17.38 17.15 7.82
CA ASN A 143 18.82 16.99 8.10
C ASN A 143 19.28 15.53 8.10
N LYS A 144 18.37 14.56 7.91
CA LYS A 144 18.72 13.13 7.91
C LYS A 144 19.08 12.67 6.50
N ILE A 145 20.26 12.08 6.39
CA ILE A 145 20.76 11.44 5.18
C ILE A 145 20.79 9.92 5.42
N ARG A 146 20.24 9.16 4.48
CA ARG A 146 20.32 7.69 4.48
C ARG A 146 20.86 7.22 3.15
N ASN A 147 21.91 6.42 3.20
CA ASN A 147 22.45 5.73 2.04
C ASN A 147 21.66 4.45 1.87
N GLU A 148 21.15 4.23 0.67
CA GLU A 148 20.32 3.08 0.34
C GLU A 148 20.84 2.47 -0.96
N THR A 149 20.52 1.21 -1.18
CA THR A 149 20.95 0.49 -2.38
C THR A 149 19.76 -0.10 -3.12
N ILE A 150 19.61 0.28 -4.38
CA ILE A 150 18.62 -0.30 -5.28
C ILE A 150 19.28 -1.43 -6.06
N THR A 151 19.07 -2.66 -5.59
CA THR A 151 19.40 -3.87 -6.35
C THR A 151 18.28 -4.21 -7.33
N ILE A 152 18.66 -4.41 -8.59
CA ILE A 152 17.77 -4.73 -9.70
C ILE A 152 18.28 -5.98 -10.37
N ASN A 153 17.52 -7.07 -10.29
CA ASN A 153 17.90 -8.31 -10.94
C ASN A 153 17.55 -8.25 -12.42
N ARG A 154 18.42 -8.79 -13.29
CA ARG A 154 18.10 -8.90 -14.71
C ARG A 154 17.09 -10.02 -14.93
N ILE A 155 15.95 -9.63 -15.48
CA ILE A 155 14.90 -10.54 -15.95
C ILE A 155 15.12 -10.79 -17.45
N LYS A 156 14.71 -11.97 -17.93
CA LYS A 156 14.80 -12.30 -19.36
C LYS A 156 13.78 -11.51 -20.23
N ASN A 157 12.74 -10.95 -19.64
CA ASN A 157 11.65 -10.25 -20.34
C ASN A 157 12.03 -8.84 -20.87
N GLN A 158 11.17 -8.27 -21.74
CA GLN A 158 11.32 -6.91 -22.27
C GLN A 158 11.06 -5.81 -21.23
N GLN A 159 10.41 -6.17 -20.12
CA GLN A 159 10.08 -5.29 -19.00
C GLN A 159 11.26 -5.18 -18.01
N CYS A 160 12.40 -5.79 -18.33
CA CYS A 160 13.57 -5.82 -17.47
C CYS A 160 14.14 -4.40 -17.25
N PRO A 161 14.02 -3.83 -16.04
CA PRO A 161 14.56 -2.50 -15.73
C PRO A 161 16.07 -2.39 -15.97
N ALA A 162 16.83 -3.44 -15.66
CA ALA A 162 18.28 -3.46 -15.88
C ALA A 162 18.65 -3.42 -17.38
N LYS A 163 17.94 -4.14 -18.24
CA LYS A 163 18.14 -4.07 -19.70
C LYS A 163 17.76 -2.69 -20.24
N ALA A 164 16.62 -2.15 -19.80
CA ALA A 164 16.17 -0.82 -20.23
C ALA A 164 17.17 0.28 -19.84
N LEU A 165 17.71 0.23 -18.62
CA LEU A 165 18.74 1.18 -18.20
C LEU A 165 20.04 1.01 -18.99
N GLN A 166 20.45 -0.23 -19.29
CA GLN A 166 21.63 -0.48 -20.11
C GLN A 166 21.45 0.07 -21.54
N SER A 167 20.27 -0.12 -22.16
CA SER A 167 19.95 0.47 -23.46
C SER A 167 20.00 2.01 -23.41
N TRP A 168 19.51 2.61 -22.33
CA TRP A 168 19.64 4.06 -22.12
C TRP A 168 21.10 4.50 -22.01
N ILE A 169 21.92 3.83 -21.20
CA ILE A 169 23.35 4.16 -21.05
C ILE A 169 24.08 4.10 -22.39
N GLN A 170 23.81 3.08 -23.20
CA GLN A 170 24.38 2.97 -24.55
C GLN A 170 23.91 4.10 -25.47
N SER A 171 22.62 4.45 -25.42
CA SER A 171 22.08 5.58 -26.20
C SER A 171 22.71 6.91 -25.77
N ARG A 172 22.86 7.13 -24.46
CA ARG A 172 23.50 8.30 -23.85
C ARG A 172 24.94 8.49 -24.34
N VAL A 173 25.73 7.41 -24.41
CA VAL A 173 27.10 7.43 -24.96
C VAL A 173 27.09 7.82 -26.44
N LYS A 174 26.17 7.28 -27.25
CA LYS A 174 26.06 7.60 -28.68
C LYS A 174 25.75 9.08 -28.95
N ILE A 175 24.97 9.71 -28.08
CA ILE A 175 24.65 11.15 -28.18
C ILE A 175 25.61 12.05 -27.40
N ASN A 176 26.73 11.51 -26.92
CA ASN A 176 27.86 12.22 -26.33
C ASN A 176 27.53 13.13 -25.13
N ILE A 177 26.61 12.73 -24.25
CA ILE A 177 26.30 13.47 -23.02
C ILE A 177 27.46 13.32 -22.02
N GLN A 178 28.03 14.44 -21.58
CA GLN A 178 29.23 14.49 -20.72
C GLN A 178 28.89 14.58 -19.22
N GLU A 179 27.71 15.07 -18.87
CA GLU A 179 27.29 15.37 -17.50
C GLU A 179 27.11 14.12 -16.65
N GLU A 180 27.65 14.08 -15.43
CA GLU A 180 27.62 12.87 -14.60
C GLU A 180 26.22 12.35 -14.24
N SER A 181 25.17 13.17 -14.40
CA SER A 181 23.79 12.75 -14.18
C SER A 181 23.41 11.53 -15.03
N LEU A 182 22.74 10.56 -14.39
CA LEU A 182 22.29 9.34 -15.03
C LEU A 182 21.27 9.61 -16.14
N PHE A 183 20.39 10.59 -15.92
CA PHE A 183 19.35 11.00 -16.86
C PHE A 183 19.62 12.41 -17.39
N TRP A 184 18.98 12.76 -18.50
CA TRP A 184 19.20 13.97 -19.26
C TRP A 184 17.89 14.71 -19.57
N TYR A 185 17.89 16.03 -19.41
CA TYR A 185 16.75 16.85 -19.83
C TYR A 185 16.93 17.32 -21.28
N PHE A 186 16.38 16.57 -22.22
CA PHE A 186 16.48 16.84 -23.67
C PHE A 186 16.06 18.26 -24.08
N LYS A 187 14.94 18.81 -23.57
CA LYS A 187 14.48 20.14 -24.00
C LYS A 187 15.37 21.30 -23.54
N LYS A 188 16.03 21.16 -22.39
CA LYS A 188 16.87 22.22 -21.81
C LYS A 188 18.36 21.95 -21.92
N HIS A 189 18.74 20.77 -22.41
CA HIS A 189 20.14 20.31 -22.47
C HIS A 189 20.87 20.48 -21.13
N THR A 190 20.25 20.01 -20.05
CA THR A 190 20.80 20.11 -18.69
C THR A 190 20.45 18.90 -17.83
N ILE A 191 20.98 18.86 -16.61
CA ILE A 191 20.62 17.86 -15.60
C ILE A 191 19.11 17.92 -15.28
N PRO A 192 18.43 16.77 -15.14
CA PRO A 192 17.01 16.72 -14.86
C PRO A 192 16.68 17.09 -13.42
N SER A 193 15.57 17.79 -13.23
CA SER A 193 14.97 17.99 -11.90
C SER A 193 14.02 16.85 -11.53
N SER A 194 13.67 16.73 -10.25
CA SER A 194 12.64 15.78 -9.81
C SER A 194 11.27 16.05 -10.48
N HIS A 195 11.01 17.31 -10.83
CA HIS A 195 9.82 17.69 -11.59
C HIS A 195 9.88 17.15 -13.01
N TYR A 196 11.01 17.29 -13.71
CA TYR A 196 11.22 16.69 -15.03
C TYR A 196 11.00 15.18 -14.98
N CYS A 197 11.63 14.48 -14.05
CA CYS A 197 11.42 13.04 -13.86
C CYS A 197 9.94 12.67 -13.68
N SER A 198 9.22 13.43 -12.85
CA SER A 198 7.78 13.22 -12.67
C SER A 198 6.99 13.47 -13.95
N GLN A 199 7.34 14.49 -14.72
CA GLN A 199 6.71 14.77 -16.01
C GLN A 199 6.98 13.66 -17.02
N THR A 200 8.23 13.18 -17.13
CA THR A 200 8.59 12.06 -18.01
C THR A 200 7.75 10.82 -17.70
N VAL A 201 7.61 10.46 -16.42
CA VAL A 201 6.74 9.34 -16.01
C VAL A 201 5.26 9.65 -16.29
N THR A 202 4.83 10.91 -16.18
CA THR A 202 3.46 11.31 -16.52
C THR A 202 3.19 11.14 -18.02
N THR A 203 4.12 11.58 -18.86
CA THR A 203 4.03 11.49 -20.31
C THR A 203 3.89 10.03 -20.75
N ILE A 204 4.74 9.14 -20.25
CA ILE A 204 4.68 7.73 -20.64
C ILE A 204 3.40 7.04 -20.17
N ILE A 205 2.89 7.32 -18.96
CA ILE A 205 1.60 6.72 -18.52
C ILE A 205 0.42 7.32 -19.30
N HIS A 206 0.46 8.60 -19.70
CA HIS A 206 -0.59 9.23 -20.50
C HIS A 206 -0.60 8.72 -21.94
N GLN A 207 0.57 8.44 -22.52
CA GLN A 207 0.69 7.74 -23.81
C GLN A 207 -0.02 6.38 -23.80
N PHE A 208 -0.19 5.79 -22.62
CA PHE A 208 -0.79 4.47 -22.42
C PHE A 208 -2.18 4.55 -21.81
N GLU A 209 -2.89 5.66 -22.08
CA GLU A 209 -4.29 5.89 -21.72
C GLU A 209 -4.58 5.91 -20.20
N ILE A 210 -3.56 6.18 -19.38
CA ILE A 210 -3.72 6.39 -17.93
C ILE A 210 -3.78 7.88 -17.66
N TYR A 211 -4.96 8.48 -17.83
CA TYR A 211 -5.15 9.94 -17.74
C TYR A 211 -5.30 10.47 -16.31
N SER A 212 -5.64 11.76 -16.19
CA SER A 212 -5.95 12.45 -14.93
C SER A 212 -6.91 11.64 -14.04
N PRO A 213 -6.73 11.59 -12.70
CA PRO A 213 -5.81 12.41 -11.89
C PRO A 213 -4.38 11.85 -11.77
N TYR A 214 -4.03 10.81 -12.54
CA TYR A 214 -2.76 10.13 -12.42
C TYR A 214 -1.60 10.89 -13.07
N ASN A 215 -0.49 10.92 -12.35
CA ASN A 215 0.77 11.57 -12.75
C ASN A 215 1.95 10.70 -12.34
N GLY A 216 3.17 11.18 -12.56
CA GLY A 216 4.40 10.43 -12.29
C GLY A 216 4.50 9.86 -10.89
N LEU A 217 3.91 10.51 -9.88
CA LEU A 217 3.93 10.01 -8.49
C LEU A 217 2.99 8.81 -8.29
N SER A 218 1.96 8.66 -9.13
CA SER A 218 0.97 7.58 -9.05
C SER A 218 1.57 6.20 -9.34
N ILE A 219 2.67 6.10 -10.10
CA ILE A 219 3.31 4.82 -10.42
C ILE A 219 3.77 4.07 -9.15
N ARG A 220 4.21 4.81 -8.13
CA ARG A 220 4.60 4.25 -6.82
C ARG A 220 3.39 3.68 -6.10
N HIS A 221 2.25 4.38 -6.14
CA HIS A 221 0.99 3.88 -5.59
C HIS A 221 0.53 2.60 -6.31
N ALA A 222 0.59 2.59 -7.65
CA ALA A 222 0.19 1.45 -8.46
C ALA A 222 1.09 0.22 -8.18
N THR A 223 2.40 0.44 -8.09
CA THR A 223 3.40 -0.58 -7.73
C THR A 223 3.13 -1.18 -6.36
N MET A 224 3.09 -0.36 -5.31
CA MET A 224 2.85 -0.84 -3.94
C MET A 224 1.49 -1.53 -3.82
N THR A 225 0.49 -1.04 -4.56
CA THR A 225 -0.83 -1.68 -4.62
C THR A 225 -0.77 -3.05 -5.25
N LYS A 226 -0.11 -3.24 -6.39
CA LYS A 226 0.06 -4.56 -7.03
C LYS A 226 0.78 -5.52 -6.10
N LEU A 227 1.84 -5.07 -5.42
CA LEU A 227 2.57 -5.91 -4.45
C LEU A 227 1.65 -6.38 -3.31
N ARG A 228 0.94 -5.44 -2.65
CA ARG A 228 -0.02 -5.77 -1.57
C ARG A 228 -1.15 -6.68 -2.05
N ALA A 229 -1.72 -6.39 -3.22
CA ALA A 229 -2.79 -7.20 -3.82
C ALA A 229 -2.32 -8.60 -4.21
N SER A 230 -1.02 -8.80 -4.45
CA SER A 230 -0.41 -10.09 -4.75
C SER A 230 0.06 -10.86 -3.51
N GLY A 231 -0.27 -10.37 -2.31
CA GLY A 231 -0.01 -11.06 -1.05
C GLY A 231 1.25 -10.62 -0.30
N ALA A 232 2.05 -9.69 -0.82
CA ALA A 232 3.19 -9.15 -0.08
C ALA A 232 2.73 -8.47 1.20
N SER A 233 3.39 -8.76 2.32
CA SER A 233 3.12 -8.15 3.63
C SER A 233 3.47 -6.66 3.65
N VAL A 234 2.93 -5.93 4.64
CA VAL A 234 3.25 -4.50 4.82
C VAL A 234 4.74 -4.30 5.10
N LEU A 235 5.37 -5.21 5.85
CA LEU A 235 6.79 -5.16 6.18
C LEU A 235 7.65 -5.28 4.92
N GLU A 236 7.30 -6.24 4.06
CA GLU A 236 7.94 -6.46 2.76
C GLU A 236 7.83 -5.23 1.84
N VAL A 237 6.64 -4.64 1.72
CA VAL A 237 6.46 -3.44 0.89
C VAL A 237 7.15 -2.22 1.51
N ASN A 238 7.19 -2.10 2.84
CA ASN A 238 7.95 -1.06 3.53
C ASN A 238 9.45 -1.19 3.25
N ALA A 239 10.01 -2.40 3.35
CA ALA A 239 11.41 -2.67 3.02
C ALA A 239 11.71 -2.32 1.55
N PHE A 240 10.86 -2.80 0.64
CA PHE A 240 10.98 -2.52 -0.80
C PHE A 240 11.01 -1.02 -1.12
N SER A 241 10.17 -0.23 -0.45
CA SER A 241 10.00 1.21 -0.72
C SER A 241 10.74 2.14 0.25
N CYS A 242 11.66 1.57 1.03
CA CYS A 242 12.52 2.29 1.98
C CYS A 242 11.71 3.10 3.03
N TYR A 243 10.60 2.53 3.52
CA TYR A 243 9.92 2.99 4.74
C TYR A 243 10.43 2.22 5.96
N ILE A 244 10.22 2.81 7.14
CA ILE A 244 10.44 2.10 8.41
C ILE A 244 9.57 0.85 8.41
N LEU A 245 10.13 -0.31 8.76
CA LEU A 245 9.46 -1.61 8.66
C LEU A 245 8.11 -1.68 9.39
N THR A 246 7.99 -0.99 10.54
CA THR A 246 6.78 -0.93 11.37
C THR A 246 5.78 0.16 10.94
N SER A 247 6.07 0.88 9.85
CA SER A 247 5.23 1.97 9.36
C SER A 247 3.90 1.48 8.80
N THR A 248 2.81 2.17 9.11
CA THR A 248 1.49 1.95 8.49
C THR A 248 1.28 2.81 7.24
N VAL A 249 2.29 3.58 6.82
CA VAL A 249 2.18 4.56 5.71
C VAL A 249 1.76 3.92 4.39
N VAL A 250 2.25 2.71 4.07
CA VAL A 250 1.88 2.02 2.83
C VAL A 250 0.39 1.76 2.77
N ASP A 251 -0.19 1.12 3.78
CA ASP A 251 -1.61 0.80 3.80
C ASP A 251 -2.46 2.08 3.96
N ALA A 252 -2.00 3.02 4.79
CA ALA A 252 -2.70 4.28 5.02
C ALA A 252 -2.73 5.17 3.77
N PHE A 253 -1.67 5.26 2.96
CA PHE A 253 -1.56 6.27 1.89
C PHE A 253 -1.37 5.72 0.47
N TYR A 254 -0.80 4.52 0.32
CA TYR A 254 -0.38 4.00 -0.99
C TYR A 254 -1.27 2.86 -1.51
N TYR A 255 -1.66 1.92 -0.65
CA TYR A 255 -2.48 0.78 -1.04
C TYR A 255 -3.91 1.21 -1.32
N ARG A 256 -4.34 1.15 -2.59
CA ARG A 256 -5.67 1.62 -3.02
C ARG A 256 -6.39 0.57 -3.84
N PRO A 257 -7.74 0.55 -3.84
CA PRO A 257 -8.48 -0.29 -4.77
C PRO A 257 -8.10 0.05 -6.22
N ILE A 258 -7.87 -0.99 -7.03
CA ILE A 258 -7.58 -0.83 -8.45
C ILE A 258 -8.84 -0.29 -9.14
N GLN A 259 -8.71 0.80 -9.89
CA GLN A 259 -9.77 1.34 -10.73
C GLN A 259 -10.18 0.27 -11.73
N ARG A 260 -11.42 -0.17 -11.63
CA ARG A 260 -12.01 -1.12 -12.55
C ARG A 260 -12.79 -0.35 -13.60
N ASP A 261 -12.60 -0.74 -14.85
CA ASP A 261 -13.50 -0.31 -15.92
C ASP A 261 -14.86 -0.99 -15.70
N LEU A 262 -15.92 -0.18 -15.55
CA LEU A 262 -17.28 -0.68 -15.41
C LEU A 262 -17.69 -1.51 -16.64
N GLY A 263 -17.26 -1.13 -17.85
CA GLY A 263 -17.54 -1.88 -19.08
C GLY A 263 -16.99 -3.31 -19.02
N SER A 264 -15.71 -3.44 -18.63
CA SER A 264 -15.04 -4.71 -18.40
C SER A 264 -15.73 -5.57 -17.33
N LEU A 265 -16.24 -4.96 -16.25
CA LEU A 265 -16.98 -5.66 -15.19
C LEU A 265 -18.32 -6.19 -15.70
N LEU A 266 -19.06 -5.38 -16.47
CA LEU A 266 -20.33 -5.76 -17.06
C LEU A 266 -20.15 -6.88 -18.08
N ILE A 267 -19.15 -6.81 -18.96
CA ILE A 267 -18.86 -7.86 -19.96
C ILE A 267 -18.46 -9.18 -19.29
N LYS A 268 -17.67 -9.15 -18.21
CA LYS A 268 -17.33 -10.36 -17.43
C LYS A 268 -18.55 -10.98 -16.73
N SER A 269 -19.52 -10.17 -16.32
CA SER A 269 -20.79 -10.70 -15.76
C SER A 269 -21.78 -11.20 -16.82
N VAL A 270 -21.64 -10.75 -18.07
CA VAL A 270 -22.58 -11.06 -19.17
C VAL A 270 -22.12 -12.24 -20.03
N ARG A 271 -20.84 -12.64 -20.03
CA ARG A 271 -20.42 -13.89 -20.70
C ARG A 271 -20.87 -15.11 -19.88
N PRO A 272 -21.91 -15.86 -20.30
CA PRO A 272 -22.22 -17.12 -19.65
C PRO A 272 -21.15 -18.13 -20.09
N ASN A 273 -20.65 -18.94 -19.16
CA ASN A 273 -19.99 -20.18 -19.53
C ASN A 273 -20.95 -20.98 -20.42
N LYS A 274 -20.70 -21.03 -21.73
CA LYS A 274 -21.44 -21.87 -22.64
C LYS A 274 -21.13 -23.34 -22.33
N ARG A 275 -22.10 -24.03 -21.73
CA ARG A 275 -22.52 -25.38 -22.14
C ARG A 275 -24.04 -25.34 -22.31
N PRO A 276 -24.59 -25.77 -23.46
CA PRO A 276 -26.04 -25.85 -23.64
C PRO A 276 -26.57 -27.10 -22.94
N GLY A 277 -27.65 -26.93 -22.16
CA GLY A 277 -28.43 -28.04 -21.62
C GLY A 277 -28.32 -28.23 -20.12
N GLN A 278 -29.06 -27.41 -19.36
CA GLN A 278 -29.90 -27.81 -18.22
C GLN A 278 -30.35 -26.54 -17.48
N PHE A 279 -31.57 -26.08 -17.78
CA PHE A 279 -32.26 -25.17 -16.87
C PHE A 279 -32.67 -25.96 -15.63
N LYS A 280 -31.96 -25.72 -14.52
CA LYS A 280 -32.54 -25.87 -13.18
C LYS A 280 -32.29 -24.59 -12.41
N THR A 281 -33.40 -23.96 -12.02
CA THR A 281 -33.51 -22.81 -11.15
C THR A 281 -32.73 -23.05 -9.86
N GLN A 282 -31.67 -22.28 -9.61
CA GLN A 282 -31.14 -22.13 -8.25
C GLN A 282 -30.44 -20.79 -8.06
N SER A 283 -30.76 -20.19 -6.92
CA SER A 283 -30.72 -18.78 -6.56
C SER A 283 -29.37 -18.31 -6.00
N LEU A 284 -29.04 -17.04 -6.26
CA LEU A 284 -28.39 -16.06 -5.35
C LEU A 284 -27.48 -16.59 -4.22
N ARG A 285 -26.43 -17.39 -4.52
CA ARG A 285 -25.42 -17.82 -3.52
C ARG A 285 -23.96 -17.51 -3.86
N LEU A 286 -23.66 -16.89 -5.00
CA LEU A 286 -22.28 -16.69 -5.45
C LEU A 286 -21.67 -15.31 -5.15
N ALA A 287 -22.47 -14.30 -4.78
CA ALA A 287 -21.95 -12.98 -4.40
C ALA A 287 -21.38 -12.92 -2.97
N TYR A 288 -21.65 -13.93 -2.13
CA TYR A 288 -21.29 -13.91 -0.70
C TYR A 288 -19.97 -14.63 -0.37
N LYS A 289 -19.37 -15.38 -1.31
CA LYS A 289 -18.12 -16.12 -1.07
C LYS A 289 -16.86 -15.25 -1.17
N ASN A 290 -16.87 -14.16 -1.94
CA ASN A 290 -15.70 -13.26 -2.11
C ASN A 290 -15.56 -12.19 -1.01
N SER A 291 -16.58 -11.96 -0.18
CA SER A 291 -16.46 -11.12 1.02
C SER A 291 -15.89 -11.87 2.23
N LYS A 292 -15.98 -13.21 2.24
CA LYS A 292 -15.55 -14.07 3.36
C LYS A 292 -14.03 -14.21 3.46
N SER A 293 -13.30 -14.14 2.35
CA SER A 293 -11.83 -14.21 2.33
C SER A 293 -11.16 -12.90 2.80
N ASN A 294 -11.74 -11.74 2.51
CA ASN A 294 -11.22 -10.45 2.95
C ASN A 294 -11.50 -10.14 4.43
N LEU A 295 -12.54 -10.71 5.04
CA LEU A 295 -12.83 -10.51 6.46
C LEU A 295 -12.00 -11.41 7.39
N ASN A 296 -11.69 -12.64 6.96
CA ASN A 296 -10.89 -13.58 7.77
C ASN A 296 -9.43 -13.14 7.94
N ALA A 297 -8.89 -12.35 7.00
CA ALA A 297 -7.56 -11.76 7.14
C ALA A 297 -7.53 -10.54 8.11
N MET A 298 -8.68 -9.98 8.49
CA MET A 298 -8.79 -8.76 9.28
C MET A 298 -9.04 -8.98 10.78
N MET A 299 -9.22 -10.24 11.23
CA MET A 299 -9.51 -10.55 12.63
C MET A 299 -8.64 -11.69 13.19
N GLN A 300 -7.35 -11.43 13.36
CA GLN A 300 -6.57 -12.04 14.44
C GLN A 300 -6.56 -11.07 15.63
N PHE A 301 -7.49 -11.25 16.56
CA PHE A 301 -7.51 -10.47 17.80
C PHE A 301 -6.29 -10.84 18.66
N LYS A 302 -5.34 -9.91 18.83
CA LYS A 302 -4.51 -9.92 20.04
C LYS A 302 -5.42 -9.59 21.22
N SER A 303 -5.52 -10.53 22.16
CA SER A 303 -6.27 -10.39 23.40
C SER A 303 -5.90 -9.08 24.13
N CYS A 304 -6.81 -8.11 24.13
CA CYS A 304 -6.76 -7.01 25.09
C CYS A 304 -7.22 -7.55 26.45
N LYS A 305 -6.32 -7.56 27.44
CA LYS A 305 -6.65 -7.94 28.82
C LYS A 305 -7.81 -7.06 29.33
N PRO A 306 -8.79 -7.64 30.06
CA PRO A 306 -9.93 -6.89 30.58
C PRO A 306 -9.47 -5.88 31.64
N MET A 307 -9.90 -4.63 31.47
CA MET A 307 -9.65 -3.56 32.44
C MET A 307 -10.67 -3.69 33.58
N ARG A 308 -10.24 -4.15 34.76
CA ARG A 308 -11.05 -4.13 35.99
C ARG A 308 -11.19 -2.68 36.46
N ILE A 309 -12.40 -2.14 36.37
CA ILE A 309 -12.75 -0.84 36.95
C ILE A 309 -13.09 -1.09 38.43
N LYS A 310 -12.23 -0.62 39.35
CA LYS A 310 -12.60 -0.44 40.76
C LYS A 310 -13.13 0.98 40.93
N THR A 311 -14.35 1.08 41.46
CA THR A 311 -15.00 2.31 41.88
C THR A 311 -14.31 2.86 43.12
N GLN A 312 -13.78 4.08 43.07
CA GLN A 312 -13.65 4.92 44.26
C GLN A 312 -13.58 6.39 43.85
N GLN A 313 -14.49 7.17 44.43
CA GLN A 313 -14.64 8.60 44.23
C GLN A 313 -13.56 9.39 45.00
N HIS A 314 -13.19 10.51 44.35
CA HIS A 314 -12.79 11.80 44.91
C HIS A 314 -11.41 12.01 45.57
N ARG A 315 -10.84 13.18 45.19
CA ARG A 315 -9.63 13.90 45.65
C ARG A 315 -8.26 13.37 45.20
N GLN A 316 -7.71 14.00 44.15
CA GLN A 316 -6.40 14.71 44.18
C GLN A 316 -6.04 15.29 42.80
N LEU A 317 -6.69 16.41 42.43
CA LEU A 317 -6.21 17.35 41.43
C LEU A 317 -5.11 18.19 42.07
N THR A 318 -3.88 17.67 42.12
CA THR A 318 -2.61 18.44 42.34
C THR A 318 -1.33 17.58 42.32
N LYS A 319 -1.38 16.30 41.94
CA LYS A 319 -0.17 15.47 41.72
C LYS A 319 0.15 15.18 40.25
N SER A 320 -0.61 15.74 39.31
CA SER A 320 -0.50 15.42 37.87
C SER A 320 0.61 16.16 37.11
N PHE A 321 1.24 17.20 37.68
CA PHE A 321 2.28 17.96 36.94
C PHE A 321 3.71 17.44 37.15
N LYS A 322 4.01 16.68 38.21
CA LYS A 322 5.35 16.09 38.41
C LYS A 322 5.56 14.71 37.75
N LYS A 323 4.49 13.92 37.52
CA LYS A 323 4.59 12.61 36.84
C LYS A 323 4.72 12.68 35.31
N SER A 324 4.43 13.83 34.69
CA SER A 324 4.59 14.03 33.24
C SER A 324 6.06 14.22 32.85
N ALA A 325 6.84 14.95 33.67
CA ALA A 325 8.27 15.18 33.42
C ALA A 325 9.12 13.90 33.57
N GLU A 326 8.77 13.01 34.50
CA GLU A 326 9.49 11.75 34.70
C GLU A 326 9.14 10.69 33.63
N LYS A 327 7.94 10.75 33.06
CA LYS A 327 7.53 9.93 31.91
C LYS A 327 8.17 10.42 30.59
N GLN A 328 8.43 11.72 30.47
CA GLN A 328 9.19 12.31 29.36
C GLN A 328 10.67 11.91 29.39
N ARG A 329 11.29 11.80 30.58
CA ARG A 329 12.66 11.26 30.73
C ARG A 329 12.75 9.77 30.38
N ARG A 330 11.79 8.94 30.80
CA ARG A 330 11.77 7.50 30.44
C ARG A 330 11.52 7.25 28.94
N PHE A 331 10.83 8.16 28.25
CA PHE A 331 10.64 8.08 26.79
C PHE A 331 11.93 8.43 26.01
N GLN A 332 12.78 9.30 26.56
CA GLN A 332 14.12 9.60 26.02
C GLN A 332 15.10 8.44 26.27
N THR A 333 15.02 7.75 27.40
CA THR A 333 15.83 6.55 27.68
C THR A 333 15.44 5.35 26.78
N PHE A 334 14.16 5.23 26.40
CA PHE A 334 13.71 4.17 25.47
C PHE A 334 14.15 4.41 24.02
N LEU A 335 14.34 5.68 23.62
CA LEU A 335 14.98 6.05 22.35
C LEU A 335 16.49 5.79 22.36
N GLY A 336 17.12 5.75 23.54
CA GLY A 336 18.51 5.36 23.74
C GLY A 336 18.77 3.84 23.74
N LEU A 337 17.73 3.01 23.78
CA LEU A 337 17.83 1.54 23.67
C LEU A 337 17.51 1.01 22.27
N ALA A 338 17.05 1.88 21.36
CA ALA A 338 16.91 1.55 19.94
C ALA A 338 18.26 1.53 19.19
N SER A 339 19.38 1.83 19.88
CA SER A 339 20.75 1.67 19.41
C SER A 339 21.29 0.23 19.56
N LEU A 340 20.47 -0.71 20.06
CA LEU A 340 20.80 -2.13 20.17
C LEU A 340 20.31 -2.97 18.98
N PHE A 341 19.73 -2.35 17.96
CA PHE A 341 19.53 -3.02 16.68
C PHE A 341 20.66 -2.62 15.74
N ASP A 342 21.48 -3.62 15.46
CA ASP A 342 22.58 -3.58 14.51
C ASP A 342 22.16 -2.86 13.20
N PRO A 343 22.78 -1.71 12.86
CA PRO A 343 22.50 -1.01 11.62
C PRO A 343 22.86 -1.83 10.37
N ASP A 344 23.58 -2.95 10.53
CA ASP A 344 23.96 -3.86 9.45
C ASP A 344 22.98 -5.03 9.23
N MET A 345 21.81 -5.03 9.90
CA MET A 345 20.75 -6.01 9.59
C MET A 345 20.06 -5.66 8.26
N THR A 346 20.77 -5.94 7.17
CA THR A 346 20.27 -5.92 5.80
C THR A 346 19.16 -6.97 5.67
N TYR A 347 17.91 -6.56 5.88
CA TYR A 347 16.75 -7.39 5.58
C TYR A 347 16.63 -7.53 4.05
N THR A 348 17.38 -8.49 3.50
CA THR A 348 17.26 -8.95 2.12
C THR A 348 16.02 -9.83 2.01
N ALA A 349 14.83 -9.24 2.14
CA ALA A 349 13.69 -9.79 1.41
C ALA A 349 14.11 -9.78 -0.06
N SER A 350 14.37 -10.96 -0.64
CA SER A 350 14.99 -11.01 -1.96
C SER A 350 14.09 -10.25 -2.93
N LYS A 351 14.61 -9.16 -3.52
CA LYS A 351 13.88 -8.36 -4.50
C LYS A 351 13.42 -9.19 -5.71
N GLN A 352 13.94 -10.41 -5.86
CA GLN A 352 13.48 -11.40 -6.83
C GLN A 352 11.99 -11.76 -6.67
N GLN A 353 11.49 -11.95 -5.44
CA GLN A 353 10.08 -12.27 -5.21
C GLN A 353 9.15 -11.14 -5.69
N PHE A 354 9.56 -9.87 -5.52
CA PHE A 354 8.77 -8.74 -6.00
C PHE A 354 8.85 -8.57 -7.51
N ILE A 355 10.00 -8.89 -8.11
CA ILE A 355 10.18 -8.87 -9.56
C ILE A 355 9.26 -9.88 -10.25
N ASP A 356 9.18 -11.10 -9.72
CA ASP A 356 8.32 -12.15 -10.27
C ASP A 356 6.84 -11.75 -10.12
N VAL A 357 6.46 -11.22 -8.95
CA VAL A 357 5.10 -10.68 -8.69
C VAL A 357 4.71 -9.54 -9.65
N MET A 358 5.65 -8.63 -9.95
CA MET A 358 5.40 -7.51 -10.87
C MET A 358 5.36 -7.96 -12.34
N SER A 359 5.91 -9.13 -12.66
CA SER A 359 5.92 -9.69 -14.03
C SER A 359 4.76 -10.66 -14.30
N LEU A 360 3.96 -11.00 -13.29
CA LEU A 360 2.79 -11.87 -13.42
C LEU A 360 1.53 -11.06 -13.82
N PRO A 361 0.77 -11.52 -14.84
CA PRO A 361 -0.42 -10.83 -15.35
C PRO A 361 -1.48 -10.53 -14.28
#